data_AF-A0A961R0I1-F1
#
_entry.id   AF-A0A961R0I1-F1
#
_cell.length_a   1.000
_cell.length_b   1.000
_cell.length_c   1.000
_cell.angle_alpha   90.00
_cell.angle_beta   90.00
_cell.angle_gamma   90.00
#
_symmetry.space_group_name_H-M   'P 1'
#
loop_
_entity.id
_entity.type
_entity.pdbx_description
1 polymer ?
#
loop_
_entity_poly.entity_id
_entity_poly.type
_entity_poly.pdbx_seq_one_letter_code
_entity_poly.pdbx_strand_id
1 'polypeptide(L)'
;MINWANLISQMFNGLVLGALLALISSGLTIIYGTLGVLNLAHGAMFMLGGYAGYVAYTYTDSFVLAVIAGSLFVMAVGILMERIIIRHFYSRPDEDQLLVTFGLSICFVEVVRF
;
A
#
# COMPACT_ATOMS: atom_id res chain seq x y z
N MET A 1 25.61 -24.56 -5.18
CA MET A 1 25.36 -25.69 -4.24
C MET A 1 24.59 -25.14 -3.06
N ILE A 2 23.46 -25.74 -2.68
CA ILE A 2 22.68 -25.29 -1.52
C ILE A 2 23.49 -25.60 -0.26
N ASN A 3 23.92 -24.56 0.45
CA ASN A 3 24.61 -24.69 1.73
C ASN A 3 23.60 -24.47 2.86
N TRP A 4 23.76 -25.13 4.00
CA TRP A 4 22.78 -25.06 5.11
C TRP A 4 22.49 -23.63 5.59
N ALA A 5 23.51 -22.77 5.60
CA ALA A 5 23.36 -21.34 5.90
C ALA A 5 22.45 -20.61 4.89
N ASN A 6 22.59 -20.91 3.60
CA ASN A 6 21.77 -20.32 2.55
C ASN A 6 20.32 -20.80 2.62
N LEU A 7 20.10 -22.08 2.98
CA LEU A 7 18.76 -22.62 3.15
C LEU A 7 18.01 -21.90 4.28
N ILE A 8 18.65 -21.75 5.44
CA ILE A 8 18.07 -21.03 6.58
C ILE A 8 17.79 -19.57 6.20
N SER A 9 18.74 -18.89 5.56
CA SER A 9 18.54 -17.51 5.11
C SER A 9 17.38 -17.37 4.12
N GLN A 10 17.17 -18.32 3.22
CA GLN A 10 16.04 -18.31 2.28
C GLN A 10 14.70 -18.57 2.97
N MET A 11 14.67 -19.45 3.98
CA MET A 11 13.46 -19.65 4.79
C MET A 11 13.05 -18.36 5.53
N PHE A 12 14.02 -17.66 6.14
CA PHE A 12 13.75 -16.35 6.74
C PHE A 12 13.31 -15.31 5.73
N ASN A 13 13.93 -15.26 4.55
CA ASN A 13 13.53 -14.35 3.49
C ASN A 13 12.09 -14.61 3.04
N GLY A 14 11.72 -15.89 2.85
CA GLY A 14 10.36 -16.31 2.55
C GLY A 14 9.35 -15.96 3.64
N LEU A 15 9.73 -16.12 4.91
CA LEU A 15 8.89 -15.70 6.05
C LEU A 15 8.69 -14.19 6.10
N VAL A 16 9.73 -13.40 5.88
CA VAL A 16 9.64 -11.93 5.85
C VAL A 16 8.75 -11.48 4.71
N LEU A 17 8.93 -12.03 3.51
CA LEU A 17 8.13 -11.69 2.34
C LEU A 17 6.67 -12.14 2.52
N GLY A 18 6.45 -13.33 3.08
CA GLY A 18 5.12 -13.84 3.43
C GLY A 18 4.42 -12.97 4.47
N ALA A 19 5.13 -12.55 5.52
CA ALA A 19 4.60 -11.66 6.55
C ALA A 19 4.24 -10.29 5.97
N LEU A 20 5.06 -9.75 5.08
CA LEU A 20 4.80 -8.50 4.37
C LEU A 20 3.54 -8.61 3.49
N LEU A 21 3.43 -9.65 2.67
CA LEU A 21 2.24 -9.89 1.84
C LEU A 21 0.98 -10.11 2.69
N ALA A 22 1.09 -10.85 3.80
CA ALA A 22 0.00 -11.06 4.74
C ALA A 22 -0.47 -9.75 5.38
N LEU A 23 0.48 -8.89 5.79
CA LEU A 23 0.17 -7.57 6.34
C LEU A 23 -0.55 -6.69 5.32
N ILE A 24 -0.06 -6.63 4.07
CA ILE A 24 -0.71 -5.87 2.99
C ILE A 24 -2.12 -6.40 2.71
N SER A 25 -2.29 -7.73 2.62
CA SER A 25 -3.58 -8.37 2.40
C SER A 25 -4.58 -8.06 3.52
N SER A 26 -4.12 -8.08 4.78
CA SER A 26 -4.95 -7.76 5.94
C SER A 26 -5.52 -6.33 5.88
N GLY A 27 -4.78 -5.38 5.31
CA GLY A 27 -5.24 -4.01 5.10
C GLY A 27 -6.44 -3.96 4.15
N LEU A 28 -6.39 -4.67 3.03
CA LEU A 28 -7.53 -4.76 2.11
C LEU A 28 -8.74 -5.42 2.77
N THR A 29 -8.54 -6.47 3.58
CA THR A 29 -9.62 -7.10 4.34
C THR A 29 -10.27 -6.14 5.33
N ILE A 30 -9.50 -5.32 6.03
CA ILE A 30 -10.03 -4.32 6.98
C ILE A 30 -10.82 -3.24 6.23
N ILE A 31 -10.30 -2.73 5.11
CA ILE A 31 -10.99 -1.72 4.29
C ILE A 31 -12.33 -2.27 3.80
N TYR A 32 -12.32 -3.44 3.16
CA TYR A 32 -13.53 -4.07 2.65
C TYR A 32 -14.50 -4.43 3.79
N GLY A 33 -14.00 -4.94 4.90
CA GLY A 33 -14.82 -5.34 6.05
C GLY A 33 -15.45 -4.19 6.82
N THR A 34 -14.86 -2.99 6.78
CA THR A 34 -15.37 -1.81 7.49
C THR A 34 -16.19 -0.88 6.60
N LEU A 35 -15.81 -0.72 5.34
CA LEU A 35 -16.44 0.21 4.39
C LEU A 35 -17.39 -0.49 3.41
N GLY A 36 -17.26 -1.80 3.23
CA GLY A 36 -18.00 -2.55 2.21
C GLY A 36 -17.51 -2.29 0.79
N VAL A 37 -16.36 -1.64 0.62
CA VAL A 37 -15.82 -1.22 -0.69
C VAL A 37 -14.51 -1.94 -0.97
N LEU A 38 -14.44 -2.64 -2.11
CA LEU A 38 -13.21 -3.33 -2.51
C LEU A 38 -12.26 -2.33 -3.17
N ASN A 39 -11.23 -1.91 -2.42
CA ASN A 39 -10.27 -0.91 -2.88
C ASN A 39 -9.04 -1.53 -3.57
N LEU A 40 -9.08 -1.65 -4.91
CA LEU A 40 -7.93 -2.15 -5.70
C LEU A 40 -6.73 -1.18 -5.74
N ALA A 41 -6.93 0.10 -5.40
CA ALA A 41 -5.85 1.09 -5.32
C ALA A 41 -4.97 0.93 -4.07
N HIS A 42 -5.36 0.10 -3.10
CA HIS A 42 -4.59 -0.12 -1.88
C HIS A 42 -3.12 -0.47 -2.18
N GLY A 43 -2.86 -1.35 -3.14
CA GLY A 43 -1.49 -1.75 -3.50
C GLY A 43 -0.63 -0.56 -3.95
N ALA A 44 -1.23 0.34 -4.73
CA ALA A 44 -0.57 1.57 -5.15
C ALA A 44 -0.36 2.56 -3.99
N MET A 45 -1.26 2.61 -3.00
CA MET A 45 -1.03 3.39 -1.79
C MET A 45 0.13 2.88 -0.95
N PHE A 46 0.26 1.56 -0.81
CA PHE A 46 1.41 0.94 -0.14
C PHE A 46 2.72 1.35 -0.82
N MET A 47 2.75 1.32 -2.16
CA MET A 47 3.88 1.80 -2.96
C MET A 47 4.19 3.27 -2.66
N LEU A 48 3.19 4.17 -2.69
CA LEU A 48 3.38 5.60 -2.41
C LEU A 48 3.98 5.84 -1.02
N GLY A 49 3.53 5.11 0.01
CA GLY A 49 4.10 5.21 1.35
C GLY A 49 5.53 4.70 1.45
N GLY A 50 5.82 3.60 0.76
CA GLY A 50 7.18 3.07 0.65
C GLY A 50 8.14 4.10 0.03
N TYR A 51 7.77 4.72 -1.09
CA TYR A 51 8.58 5.75 -1.72
C TYR A 51 8.71 7.01 -0.85
N ALA A 52 7.63 7.50 -0.25
CA ALA A 52 7.70 8.65 0.65
C ALA A 52 8.62 8.38 1.85
N GLY A 53 8.53 7.19 2.45
CA GLY A 53 9.45 6.76 3.52
C GLY A 53 10.90 6.65 3.04
N TYR A 54 11.13 6.09 1.85
CA TYR A 54 12.45 6.02 1.24
C TYR A 54 13.07 7.41 1.04
N VAL A 55 12.31 8.35 0.46
CA VAL A 55 12.77 9.74 0.29
C VAL A 55 13.08 10.38 1.65
N ALA A 56 12.20 10.24 2.64
CA ALA A 56 12.44 10.76 3.98
C ALA A 56 13.69 10.17 4.63
N TYR A 57 13.94 8.86 4.44
CA TYR A 57 15.16 8.21 4.90
C TYR A 57 16.41 8.79 4.23
N THR A 58 16.40 9.02 2.92
CA THR A 58 17.56 9.57 2.19
C THR A 58 17.99 10.96 2.65
N TYR A 59 17.07 11.77 3.19
CA TYR A 59 17.41 13.11 3.71
C TYR A 59 17.70 13.15 5.21
N THR A 60 17.19 12.17 5.97
CA THR A 60 17.20 12.23 7.44
C THR A 60 18.09 11.17 8.09
N ASP A 61 18.44 10.11 7.34
CA ASP A 61 19.13 8.88 7.81
C ASP A 61 18.46 8.16 9.00
N SER A 62 17.28 8.63 9.41
CA SER A 62 16.53 8.13 10.56
C SER A 62 15.38 7.26 10.09
N PHE A 63 15.45 5.98 10.44
CA PHE A 63 14.39 5.01 10.14
C PHE A 63 13.05 5.40 10.78
N VAL A 64 13.07 5.90 12.02
CA VAL A 64 11.83 6.27 12.73
C VAL A 64 11.14 7.45 12.03
N LEU A 65 11.90 8.46 11.62
CA LEU A 65 11.36 9.60 10.89
C LEU A 65 10.86 9.20 9.51
N ALA A 66 11.53 8.27 8.82
CA ALA A 66 11.08 7.72 7.56
C ALA A 66 9.71 7.01 7.67
N VAL A 67 9.53 6.18 8.71
CA VAL A 67 8.25 5.47 8.96
C VAL A 67 7.13 6.47 9.25
N ILE A 68 7.38 7.47 10.09
CA ILE A 68 6.38 8.49 10.43
C ILE A 68 6.02 9.31 9.19
N ALA A 69 7.02 9.77 8.43
CA ALA A 69 6.80 10.57 7.23
C ALA A 69 6.01 9.80 6.16
N GLY A 70 6.39 8.54 5.87
CA GLY A 70 5.66 7.69 4.93
C GLY A 70 4.22 7.42 5.37
N SER A 71 4.00 7.16 6.66
CA SER A 71 2.65 6.92 7.21
C SER A 71 1.77 8.17 7.12
N LEU A 72 2.30 9.34 7.49
CA LEU A 72 1.57 10.61 7.40
C LEU A 72 1.25 10.98 5.95
N PHE A 73 2.18 10.72 5.03
CA PHE A 73 1.97 10.97 3.61
C PHE A 73 0.82 10.12 3.05
N VAL A 74 0.84 8.80 3.29
CA VAL A 74 -0.25 7.92 2.83
C VAL A 74 -1.56 8.24 3.52
N MET A 75 -1.54 8.61 4.80
CA MET A 75 -2.74 9.08 5.49
C MET A 75 -3.35 10.29 4.79
N ALA A 76 -2.54 11.28 4.42
CA ALA A 76 -3.01 12.46 3.70
C ALA A 76 -3.59 12.11 2.32
N VAL A 77 -2.90 11.26 1.55
CA VAL A 77 -3.38 10.77 0.24
C VAL A 77 -4.68 9.98 0.38
N GLY A 78 -4.77 9.10 1.38
CA GLY A 78 -5.96 8.31 1.67
C GLY A 78 -7.16 9.18 2.03
N ILE A 79 -6.97 10.18 2.90
CA ILE A 79 -8.03 11.14 3.25
C ILE A 79 -8.49 11.92 2.01
N LEU A 80 -7.55 12.37 1.18
CA LEU A 80 -7.87 13.12 -0.04
C LEU A 80 -8.68 12.26 -1.01
N MET A 81 -8.24 11.02 -1.26
CA MET A 81 -8.94 10.08 -2.14
C MET A 81 -10.33 9.72 -1.60
N GLU A 82 -10.45 9.47 -0.30
CA GLU A 82 -11.71 9.17 0.36
C GLU A 82 -12.74 10.30 0.17
N ARG A 83 -12.31 11.53 0.42
CA ARG A 83 -13.18 12.72 0.35
C ARG A 83 -13.59 13.07 -1.06
N ILE A 84 -12.69 12.94 -2.03
CA ILE A 84 -12.93 13.39 -3.41
C ILE A 84 -13.61 12.31 -4.24
N ILE A 85 -13.20 11.05 -4.10
CA ILE A 85 -13.61 9.99 -5.02
C ILE A 85 -14.48 8.98 -4.30
N ILE A 86 -13.91 8.22 -3.35
CA ILE A 86 -14.54 7.01 -2.84
C ILE A 86 -15.90 7.27 -2.18
N ARG A 87 -16.05 8.36 -1.41
CA ARG A 87 -17.33 8.72 -0.79
C ARG A 87 -18.48 8.89 -1.79
N HIS A 88 -18.21 9.30 -3.03
CA HIS A 88 -19.24 9.47 -4.06
C HIS A 88 -19.70 8.15 -4.68
N PHE A 89 -18.92 7.08 -4.52
CA PHE A 89 -19.17 5.76 -5.11
C PHE A 89 -19.73 4.74 -4.10
N TYR A 90 -19.88 5.09 -2.82
CA TYR A 90 -20.46 4.20 -1.81
C TYR A 90 -21.89 3.75 -2.11
N SER A 91 -22.68 4.59 -2.80
CA SER A 91 -24.06 4.26 -3.16
C SER A 91 -24.20 3.57 -4.53
N ARG A 92 -23.07 3.29 -5.20
CA ARG A 92 -23.01 2.69 -6.54
C ARG A 92 -22.75 1.17 -6.43
N PRO A 93 -23.12 0.38 -7.46
CA PRO A 93 -22.80 -1.04 -7.51
C PRO A 93 -21.31 -1.33 -7.33
N ASP A 94 -20.98 -2.51 -6.83
CA ASP A 94 -19.59 -2.91 -6.54
C ASP A 94 -18.68 -2.81 -7.77
N GLU A 95 -19.22 -3.11 -8.96
CA GLU A 95 -18.55 -3.00 -10.26
C GLU A 95 -17.99 -1.59 -10.52
N ASP A 96 -18.77 -0.54 -10.22
CA ASP A 96 -18.35 0.86 -10.38
C ASP A 96 -17.21 1.20 -9.41
N GLN A 97 -17.26 0.65 -8.19
CA GLN A 97 -16.23 0.84 -7.18
C GLN A 97 -14.91 0.16 -7.57
N LEU A 98 -14.99 -1.03 -8.15
CA LEU A 98 -13.84 -1.76 -8.67
C LEU A 98 -13.18 -1.00 -9.83
N LEU A 99 -13.98 -0.51 -10.78
CA LEU A 99 -13.47 0.22 -11.95
C LEU A 99 -12.77 1.52 -11.53
N VAL A 100 -13.35 2.29 -10.61
CA VAL A 100 -12.74 3.55 -10.16
C VAL A 100 -11.46 3.33 -9.36
N THR A 101 -11.44 2.32 -8.49
CA THR A 101 -10.24 2.02 -7.67
C THR A 101 -9.14 1.37 -8.51
N PHE A 102 -9.48 0.58 -9.52
CA PHE A 102 -8.51 0.09 -10.50
C PHE A 102 -7.91 1.23 -11.33
N GLY A 103 -8.74 2.15 -11.83
CA GLY A 103 -8.29 3.35 -12.54
C GLY A 103 -7.37 4.22 -11.69
N LEU A 104 -7.72 4.43 -10.42
CA LEU A 104 -6.87 5.13 -9.44
C LEU A 104 -5.52 4.45 -9.24
N SER A 105 -5.51 3.11 -9.15
CA SER A 105 -4.28 2.33 -9.03
C SER A 105 -3.33 2.62 -10.19
N ILE A 106 -3.85 2.61 -11.44
CA ILE A 106 -3.06 2.92 -12.64
C ILE A 106 -2.54 4.36 -12.58
N CYS A 107 -3.38 5.33 -12.24
CA CYS A 107 -2.96 6.73 -12.13
C CYS A 107 -1.81 6.90 -11.13
N PHE A 108 -1.89 6.28 -9.94
CA PHE A 108 -0.85 6.37 -8.93
C PHE A 108 0.46 5.69 -9.37
N VAL A 109 0.37 4.52 -10.02
CA VAL A 109 1.55 3.83 -10.54
C VAL A 109 2.22 4.68 -11.63
N GLU A 110 1.45 5.25 -12.55
CA GLU A 110 2.01 6.03 -13.65
C GLU A 110 2.63 7.35 -13.15
N VAL A 111 2.04 7.99 -12.14
CA VAL A 111 2.62 9.21 -11.51
C VAL A 111 4.01 8.96 -10.92
N VAL A 112 4.26 7.76 -10.37
CA VAL A 112 5.56 7.40 -9.78
C VAL A 112 6.55 6.87 -10.83
N ARG A 113 6.05 6.41 -11.97
CA ARG A 113 6.87 5.81 -13.03
C ARG A 113 7.72 6.84 -13.79
N PHE A 114 7.31 8.11 -13.78
CA PHE A 114 8.05 9.25 -14.34
C PHE A 114 9.06 9.81 -13.35
#